data_AF-A0A924CF27-F1
#
_entry.id   AF-A0A924CF27-F1
#
_cell.length_a   1.000
_cell.length_b   1.000
_cell.length_c   1.000
_cell.angle_alpha   90.00
_cell.angle_beta   90.00
_cell.angle_gamma   90.00
#
_symmetry.space_group_name_H-M   'P 1'
#
loop_
_entity.id
_entity.type
_entity.pdbx_description
1 polymer ?
#
loop_
_entity_poly.entity_id
_entity_poly.type
_entity_poly.pdbx_seq_one_letter_code
_entity_poly.pdbx_strand_id
1 'polypeptide(L)'
;MHFSINDKPANLPAFNLPYYEGLNRYQDKFWLGVCRRDEMFPVSFLKELCQLCLQTKIGQLCSTPWKTIIIKNIEEKDRVYWNSLLAKHQINVRHAANELNFQVEDNCKEGLELKNYLLKGLQMIPGHLEFASE
;
A
#
# COMPACT_ATOMS: atom_id res chain seq x y z
N MET A 1 35.88 2.99 -33.84
CA MET A 1 35.48 3.34 -32.46
C MET A 1 35.62 2.09 -31.61
N HIS A 2 36.47 2.12 -30.58
CA HIS A 2 36.70 0.99 -29.68
C HIS A 2 35.89 1.28 -28.40
N PHE A 3 34.86 0.48 -28.11
CA PHE A 3 34.16 0.57 -26.83
C PHE A 3 34.94 -0.29 -25.82
N SER A 4 35.60 0.36 -24.86
CA SER A 4 36.16 -0.37 -23.71
C SER A 4 35.01 -0.80 -22.79
N ILE A 5 34.90 -2.11 -22.57
CA ILE A 5 34.01 -2.66 -21.55
C ILE A 5 34.60 -2.29 -20.19
N ASN A 6 33.80 -1.64 -19.35
CA ASN A 6 34.19 -1.25 -18.01
C ASN A 6 33.78 -2.36 -17.04
N ASP A 7 34.70 -3.23 -16.66
CA ASP A 7 34.46 -4.41 -15.79
C ASP A 7 34.25 -4.06 -14.30
N LYS A 8 34.07 -2.79 -13.96
CA LYS A 8 33.79 -2.37 -12.58
C LYS A 8 32.32 -2.64 -12.24
N PRO A 9 32.02 -3.34 -11.14
CA PRO A 9 30.63 -3.51 -10.70
C PRO A 9 29.99 -2.15 -10.46
N ALA A 10 28.78 -1.97 -11.00
CA ALA A 10 28.03 -0.74 -10.84
C ALA A 10 27.71 -0.50 -9.35
N ASN A 11 28.05 0.67 -8.84
CA ASN A 11 27.61 1.08 -7.51
C ASN A 11 26.15 1.56 -7.62
N LEU A 12 25.21 0.69 -7.27
CA LEU A 12 23.79 1.00 -7.31
C LEU A 12 23.38 1.75 -6.04
N PRO A 13 22.45 2.73 -6.13
CA PRO A 13 21.90 3.36 -4.95
C PRO A 13 21.19 2.32 -4.07
N ALA A 14 21.08 2.62 -2.78
CA ALA A 14 20.27 1.82 -1.86
C ALA A 14 18.84 1.70 -2.39
N PHE A 15 18.38 0.47 -2.57
CA PHE A 15 17.03 0.18 -3.04
C PHE A 15 16.04 0.29 -1.88
N ASN A 16 15.00 1.11 -2.03
CA ASN A 16 13.90 1.19 -1.07
C ASN A 16 12.57 1.24 -1.83
N LEU A 17 11.62 0.40 -1.41
CA LEU A 17 10.28 0.39 -1.96
C LEU A 17 9.37 1.26 -1.08
N PRO A 18 8.67 2.25 -1.66
CA PRO A 18 7.67 3.01 -0.92
C PRO A 18 6.63 2.09 -0.27
N TYR A 19 6.39 2.29 1.03
CA TYR A 19 5.35 1.60 1.79
C TYR A 19 4.26 2.61 2.19
N TYR A 20 3.08 2.48 1.59
CA TYR A 20 2.00 3.47 1.70
C TYR A 20 0.69 2.84 2.19
N GLU A 21 0.78 1.78 2.99
CA GLU A 21 -0.37 1.05 3.52
C GLU A 21 -0.34 0.98 5.05
N GLY A 22 -1.52 0.83 5.67
CA GLY A 22 -1.67 0.65 7.12
C GLY A 22 -1.80 1.96 7.88
N LEU A 23 -2.03 1.83 9.19
CA LEU A 23 -2.10 2.95 10.14
C LEU A 23 -0.69 3.30 10.61
N ASN A 24 -0.17 4.41 10.09
CA ASN A 24 1.19 4.86 10.30
C ASN A 24 1.20 6.16 11.10
N ARG A 25 2.06 6.24 12.11
CA ARG A 25 2.22 7.46 12.93
C ARG A 25 3.09 8.47 12.19
N TYR A 26 2.70 9.74 12.25
CA TYR A 26 3.48 10.88 11.81
C TYR A 26 3.26 12.02 12.80
N GLN A 27 4.33 12.43 13.49
CA GLN A 27 4.26 13.37 14.61
C GLN A 27 3.31 12.86 15.72
N ASP A 28 2.27 13.63 16.04
CA ASP A 28 1.22 13.35 17.02
C ASP A 28 -0.05 12.75 16.40
N LYS A 29 -0.04 12.51 15.08
CA LYS A 29 -1.20 12.00 14.32
C LYS A 29 -0.87 10.72 13.56
N PHE A 30 -1.88 10.16 12.91
CA PHE A 30 -1.75 9.03 12.02
C PHE A 30 -2.23 9.36 10.61
N TRP A 31 -1.73 8.60 9.66
CA TRP A 31 -2.34 8.43 8.36
C TRP A 31 -2.64 6.95 8.13
N LEU A 32 -3.72 6.67 7.39
CA LEU A 32 -4.13 5.34 6.98
C LEU A 32 -4.04 5.27 5.46
N GLY A 33 -3.24 4.33 4.95
CA GLY A 33 -3.27 3.92 3.55
C GLY A 33 -4.01 2.61 3.38
N VAL A 34 -4.89 2.52 2.39
CA VAL A 34 -5.64 1.31 2.07
C VAL A 34 -5.46 0.97 0.61
N CYS A 35 -4.85 -0.18 0.33
CA CYS A 35 -4.76 -0.78 -1.00
C CYS A 35 -5.60 -2.07 -1.04
N ARG A 36 -6.03 -2.46 -2.24
CA ARG A 36 -6.87 -3.64 -2.47
C ARG A 36 -6.27 -4.45 -3.61
N ARG A 37 -6.17 -5.78 -3.43
CA ARG A 37 -5.64 -6.67 -4.47
C ARG A 37 -6.48 -6.68 -5.75
N ASP A 38 -7.79 -6.54 -5.60
CA ASP A 38 -8.74 -6.42 -6.71
C ASP A 38 -8.84 -4.98 -7.23
N GLU A 39 -8.08 -4.04 -6.66
CA GLU A 39 -8.01 -2.62 -7.04
C GLU A 39 -9.35 -1.87 -6.93
N MET A 40 -10.35 -2.52 -6.34
CA MET A 40 -11.72 -2.04 -6.25
C MET A 40 -12.14 -1.93 -4.78
N PHE A 41 -12.88 -0.86 -4.47
CA PHE A 41 -13.42 -0.62 -3.14
C PHE A 41 -14.94 -0.82 -3.15
N PRO A 42 -15.50 -1.66 -2.26
CA PRO A 42 -16.93 -1.76 -2.10
C PRO A 42 -17.54 -0.40 -1.74
N VAL A 43 -18.66 -0.04 -2.37
CA VAL A 43 -19.36 1.22 -2.10
C VAL A 43 -19.79 1.33 -0.64
N SER A 44 -20.18 0.22 -0.01
CA SER A 44 -20.51 0.16 1.42
C SER A 44 -19.33 0.58 2.31
N PHE A 45 -18.13 0.08 2.02
CA PHE A 45 -16.91 0.48 2.70
C PHE A 45 -16.64 1.97 2.54
N LEU A 46 -16.69 2.49 1.30
CA LEU A 46 -16.46 3.91 1.04
C LEU A 46 -17.44 4.83 1.77
N LYS A 47 -18.72 4.44 1.83
CA LYS A 47 -19.75 5.20 2.57
C LYS A 47 -19.44 5.28 4.07
N GLU A 48 -19.11 4.15 4.70
CA GLU A 48 -18.79 4.13 6.13
C GLU A 48 -17.47 4.83 6.44
N LEU A 49 -16.49 4.72 5.54
CA LEU A 49 -15.24 5.47 5.62
C LEU A 49 -15.49 6.97 5.61
N CYS A 50 -16.28 7.48 4.65
CA CYS A 50 -16.66 8.89 4.61
C CYS A 50 -17.43 9.33 5.85
N GLN A 51 -18.33 8.47 6.36
CA GLN A 51 -19.05 8.75 7.60
C GLN A 51 -18.11 8.87 8.80
N LEU A 52 -17.09 8.00 8.89
CA LEU A 52 -16.08 8.08 9.94
C LEU A 52 -15.21 9.33 9.81
N CYS A 53 -14.87 9.75 8.58
CA CYS A 53 -14.21 11.04 8.34
C CYS A 53 -15.04 12.20 8.90
N LEU A 54 -16.35 12.23 8.65
CA LEU A 54 -17.25 13.28 9.18
C LEU A 54 -17.29 13.28 10.71
N GLN A 55 -17.39 12.09 11.32
CA GLN A 55 -17.43 11.94 12.79
C GLN A 55 -16.13 12.39 13.46
N THR A 56 -14.99 12.13 12.81
CA THR A 56 -13.65 12.48 13.32
C THR A 56 -13.15 13.83 12.79
N LYS A 57 -14.01 14.59 12.10
CA LYS A 57 -13.71 15.92 11.51
C LYS A 57 -12.51 15.92 10.55
N ILE A 58 -12.28 14.81 9.85
CA ILE A 58 -11.25 14.70 8.81
C ILE A 58 -11.83 15.23 7.50
N GLY A 59 -11.28 16.36 7.03
CA GLY A 59 -11.72 17.04 5.81
C GLY A 59 -10.97 16.64 4.53
N GLN A 60 -10.00 15.73 4.60
CA GLN A 60 -9.18 15.35 3.45
C GLN A 60 -9.12 13.83 3.29
N LEU A 61 -9.56 13.39 2.11
CA LEU A 61 -9.43 12.02 1.60
C LEU A 61 -8.81 12.11 0.20
N CYS A 62 -7.74 11.37 -0.04
CA CYS A 62 -7.05 11.39 -1.32
C CYS A 62 -6.95 9.99 -1.90
N SER A 63 -7.11 9.85 -3.22
CA SER A 63 -6.62 8.69 -3.96
C SER A 63 -5.20 8.96 -4.45
N THR A 64 -4.43 7.90 -4.71
CA THR A 64 -3.11 7.99 -5.32
C THR A 64 -3.08 7.27 -6.67
N PRO A 65 -2.07 7.55 -7.54
CA PRO A 65 -1.85 6.77 -8.75
C PRO A 65 -1.57 5.27 -8.51
N TRP A 66 -1.27 4.88 -7.27
CA TRP A 66 -1.07 3.49 -6.85
C TRP A 66 -2.35 2.82 -6.34
N LYS A 67 -3.52 3.24 -6.83
CA LYS A 67 -4.84 2.63 -6.55
C LYS A 67 -5.12 2.48 -5.05
N THR A 68 -4.65 3.47 -4.28
CA THR A 68 -4.71 3.50 -2.82
C THR A 68 -5.52 4.70 -2.36
N ILE A 69 -6.30 4.52 -1.30
CA ILE A 69 -6.96 5.61 -0.57
C ILE A 69 -6.11 5.97 0.64
N ILE A 70 -5.82 7.26 0.82
CA ILE A 70 -5.09 7.81 1.96
C ILE A 70 -5.99 8.74 2.76
N ILE A 71 -6.03 8.50 4.07
CA ILE A 71 -6.68 9.32 5.08
C ILE A 71 -5.59 9.87 5.99
N LYS A 72 -5.54 11.19 6.16
CA LYS A 72 -4.53 11.86 6.99
C LYS A 72 -5.17 12.51 8.21
N ASN A 73 -4.32 12.89 9.17
CA ASN A 73 -4.71 13.62 10.38
C ASN A 73 -5.65 12.84 11.30
N ILE A 74 -5.52 11.52 11.35
CA ILE A 74 -6.24 10.68 12.32
C ILE A 74 -5.66 10.95 13.70
N GLU A 75 -6.50 11.36 14.66
CA GLU A 75 -6.08 11.55 16.05
C GLU A 75 -5.90 10.20 16.76
N GLU A 76 -4.98 10.13 17.72
CA GLU A 76 -4.71 8.89 18.49
C GLU A 76 -5.98 8.33 19.14
N LYS A 77 -6.85 9.19 19.70
CA LYS A 77 -8.12 8.78 20.32
C LYS A 77 -9.08 8.09 19.34
N ASP A 78 -8.96 8.38 18.05
CA ASP A 78 -9.88 7.87 17.02
C ASP A 78 -9.33 6.61 16.33
N ARG A 79 -8.07 6.23 16.60
CA ARG A 79 -7.39 5.06 16.01
C ARG A 79 -8.20 3.76 16.15
N VAL A 80 -8.90 3.59 17.26
CA VAL A 80 -9.75 2.41 17.52
C VAL A 80 -10.91 2.29 16.51
N TYR A 81 -11.50 3.41 16.08
CA TYR A 81 -12.60 3.40 15.14
C TYR A 81 -12.12 3.03 13.73
N TRP A 82 -10.94 3.50 13.34
CA TRP A 82 -10.30 3.13 12.07
C TRP A 82 -9.96 1.64 12.00
N ASN A 83 -9.38 1.08 13.07
CA ASN A 83 -9.16 -0.37 13.16
C ASN A 83 -10.48 -1.16 13.08
N SER A 84 -11.53 -0.68 13.75
CA SER A 84 -12.85 -1.33 13.73
C SER A 84 -13.48 -1.31 12.34
N LEU A 85 -13.34 -0.21 11.60
CA LEU A 85 -13.79 -0.09 10.21
C LEU A 85 -13.07 -1.10 9.30
N LEU A 86 -11.73 -1.19 9.39
CA LEU A 86 -10.96 -2.16 8.61
C LEU A 86 -11.37 -3.59 8.93
N ALA A 87 -11.52 -3.93 10.21
CA ALA A 87 -11.95 -5.25 10.65
C ALA A 87 -13.36 -5.60 10.15
N LYS A 88 -14.32 -4.67 10.27
CA LYS A 88 -15.70 -4.86 9.81
C LYS A 88 -15.78 -5.18 8.32
N HIS A 89 -14.99 -4.50 7.50
CA HIS A 89 -14.96 -4.69 6.05
C HIS A 89 -13.90 -5.70 5.59
N GLN A 90 -13.26 -6.41 6.53
CA GLN A 90 -12.21 -7.42 6.26
C GLN A 90 -11.09 -6.89 5.35
N ILE A 91 -10.69 -5.63 5.59
CA ILE A 91 -9.65 -4.97 4.83
C ILE A 91 -8.29 -5.36 5.41
N ASN A 92 -7.49 -6.07 4.61
CA ASN A 92 -6.10 -6.34 4.91
C ASN A 92 -5.23 -5.13 4.52
N VAL A 93 -4.33 -4.71 5.42
CA VAL A 93 -3.40 -3.59 5.23
C VAL A 93 -1.95 -4.00 5.54
N ARG A 94 -1.60 -5.24 5.21
CA ARG A 94 -0.28 -5.86 5.46
C ARG A 94 0.29 -6.47 4.18
N HIS A 95 0.04 -5.86 3.04
CA HIS A 95 0.64 -6.29 1.79
C HIS A 95 2.15 -6.02 1.82
N ALA A 96 2.93 -6.88 1.18
CA ALA A 96 4.37 -6.69 1.11
C ALA A 96 4.72 -5.49 0.20
N ALA A 97 5.85 -4.83 0.47
CA ALA A 97 6.24 -3.64 -0.29
C ALA A 97 6.37 -3.91 -1.81
N ASN A 98 6.80 -5.11 -2.21
CA ASN A 98 6.83 -5.53 -3.61
C ASN A 98 5.43 -5.65 -4.22
N GLU A 99 4.43 -6.16 -3.48
CA GLU A 99 3.03 -6.21 -3.92
C GLU A 99 2.45 -4.83 -4.17
N LEU A 100 2.76 -3.88 -3.29
CA LEU A 100 2.34 -2.49 -3.43
C LEU A 100 2.94 -1.85 -4.69
N ASN A 101 4.21 -2.13 -5.02
CA ASN A 101 4.89 -1.40 -6.10
C ASN A 101 4.65 -1.95 -7.52
N PHE A 102 3.74 -2.91 -7.70
CA PHE A 102 3.26 -3.30 -9.04
C PHE A 102 2.26 -2.27 -9.61
N GLN A 103 2.58 -1.71 -10.77
CA GLN A 103 1.68 -0.86 -11.55
C GLN A 103 1.11 -1.64 -12.74
N VAL A 104 -0.21 -1.68 -12.86
CA VAL A 104 -0.95 -2.25 -13.99
C VAL A 104 -1.94 -1.22 -14.49
N GLU A 105 -2.33 -1.28 -15.76
CA GLU A 105 -3.29 -0.33 -16.32
C GLU A 105 -4.65 -0.40 -15.61
N ASP A 106 -5.41 0.70 -15.69
CA ASP A 106 -6.75 0.76 -15.11
C ASP A 106 -7.70 -0.17 -15.86
N ASN A 107 -8.52 -0.91 -15.10
CA ASN A 107 -9.49 -1.87 -15.64
C ASN A 107 -8.87 -2.98 -16.53
N CYS A 108 -7.57 -3.26 -16.37
CA CYS A 108 -6.87 -4.28 -17.14
C CYS A 108 -6.92 -5.63 -16.41
N LYS A 109 -7.92 -6.45 -16.75
CA LYS A 109 -8.08 -7.79 -16.15
C LYS A 109 -6.84 -8.67 -16.37
N GLU A 110 -6.28 -8.67 -17.58
CA GLU A 110 -5.11 -9.46 -17.94
C GLU A 110 -3.86 -9.01 -17.16
N GLY A 111 -3.64 -7.70 -17.03
CA GLY A 111 -2.56 -7.13 -16.23
C GLY A 111 -2.69 -7.50 -14.75
N LEU A 112 -3.91 -7.45 -14.21
CA LEU A 112 -4.18 -7.84 -12.82
C LEU A 112 -3.94 -9.35 -12.59
N GLU A 113 -4.37 -10.20 -13.53
CA GLU A 113 -4.11 -11.64 -13.50
C GLU A 113 -2.62 -11.95 -13.54
N LEU A 114 -1.86 -11.28 -14.41
CA LEU A 114 -0.41 -11.41 -14.50
C LEU A 114 0.28 -10.96 -13.22
N LYS A 115 -0.08 -9.79 -12.66
CA LYS A 115 0.42 -9.32 -11.37
C LYS A 115 0.19 -10.37 -10.28
N ASN A 116 -1.03 -10.90 -10.18
CA ASN A 116 -1.37 -11.91 -9.18
C ASN A 116 -0.60 -13.23 -9.37
N TYR A 117 -0.35 -13.64 -10.61
CA TYR A 117 0.48 -14.79 -10.92
C TYR A 117 1.93 -14.59 -10.45
N LEU A 118 2.53 -13.43 -10.75
CA LEU A 118 3.91 -13.11 -10.34
C LEU A 118 4.05 -13.03 -8.82
N LEU A 119 3.10 -12.40 -8.13
CA LEU A 119 3.13 -12.29 -6.68
C LEU A 119 3.08 -13.64 -5.98
N LYS A 120 2.27 -14.59 -6.50
CA LYS A 120 2.28 -15.96 -5.99
C LYS A 120 3.65 -16.60 -6.12
N GLY A 121 4.32 -16.43 -7.27
CA GLY A 121 5.68 -16.94 -7.48
C GLY A 121 6.70 -16.33 -6.53
N LEU A 122 6.66 -15.00 -6.34
CA LEU A 122 7.60 -14.28 -5.47
C LEU A 122 7.43 -14.61 -3.98
N GLN A 123 6.20 -14.88 -3.54
CA GLN A 123 5.93 -15.27 -2.15
C GLN A 123 6.38 -16.70 -1.80
N MET A 124 6.63 -17.55 -2.82
CA MET A 124 7.08 -18.93 -2.63
C MET A 124 8.61 -19.08 -2.52
N ILE A 125 9.38 -17.98 -2.68
CA ILE A 125 10.84 -18.01 -2.56
C ILE A 125 11.22 -17.96 -1.06
N PRO A 126 11.87 -18.99 -0.50
CA PRO A 126 12.32 -18.97 0.90
C PRO A 126 13.41 -17.91 1.06
N GLY A 127 13.19 -16.91 1.92
CA GLY A 127 14.19 -15.88 2.24
C GLY A 127 13.65 -14.51 2.68
N HIS A 128 12.35 -14.24 2.56
CA HIS A 128 11.79 -12.91 2.84
C HIS A 128 11.55 -12.55 4.33
N LEU A 129 12.01 -13.36 5.28
CA LEU A 129 11.82 -13.09 6.72
C LEU A 129 12.96 -12.28 7.38
N GLU A 130 14.03 -11.90 6.67
CA GLU A 130 15.18 -11.22 7.31
C GLU A 130 15.25 -9.69 7.14
N PHE A 131 14.32 -9.04 6.43
CA PHE A 131 14.44 -7.59 6.12
C PHE A 131 13.40 -6.67 6.78
N ALA A 132 12.80 -7.09 7.91
CA ALA A 132 11.78 -6.28 8.61
C ALA A 132 12.10 -6.03 10.10
N SER A 133 13.38 -5.97 10.45
CA SER A 133 13.81 -5.53 11.79
C SER A 133 15.11 -4.76 11.71
N GLU A 134 15.00 -3.45 11.46
CA GLU A 134 15.92 -2.40 11.92
C GLU A 134 15.22 -1.03 11.83
#